data_AF-A0A358HWA6-F1
#
_entry.id   AF-A0A358HWA6-F1
#
_cell.length_a   1.000
_cell.length_b   1.000
_cell.length_c   1.000
_cell.angle_alpha   90.00
_cell.angle_beta   90.00
_cell.angle_gamma   90.00
#
_symmetry.space_group_name_H-M   'P 1'
#
loop_
_entity.id
_entity.type
_entity.pdbx_description
1 polymer ?
#
loop_
_entity_poly.entity_id
_entity_poly.type
_entity_poly.pdbx_seq_one_letter_code
_entity_poly.pdbx_strand_id
1 'polypeptide(L)'
;MALNIISNYAANVAHRNLSNSDEMATRSLAKLSSGTRVVSARDDAASMAIGARLNSQVEALKTATVNVGQANSMLQIADGGLATINDVLTRMKT
;
A
#
# COMPACT_ATOMS: atom_id res chain seq x y z
N MET A 1 53.75 12.76 7.14
CA MET A 1 53.26 13.54 8.31
C MET A 1 52.44 12.59 9.17
N ALA A 2 53.04 12.03 10.23
CA ALA A 2 52.50 10.81 10.85
C ALA A 2 52.17 10.91 12.35
N LEU A 3 52.52 11.99 13.06
CA LEU A 3 52.14 12.16 14.46
C LEU A 3 51.86 13.65 14.73
N ASN A 4 50.60 14.02 14.93
CA ASN A 4 50.26 15.20 15.70
C ASN A 4 49.58 14.73 16.99
N ILE A 5 49.87 15.41 18.11
CA ILE A 5 49.35 15.04 19.44
C ILE A 5 47.92 15.59 19.63
N ILE A 6 47.50 16.54 18.78
CA ILE A 6 46.25 17.29 18.92
C ILE A 6 45.07 16.61 18.19
N SER A 7 45.31 15.87 17.09
CA SER A 7 44.25 15.24 16.29
C SER A 7 44.60 13.82 15.85
N ASN A 8 43.87 12.83 16.35
CA ASN A 8 44.05 11.46 15.94
C ASN A 8 43.27 11.16 14.64
N TYR A 9 43.97 11.24 13.50
CA TYR A 9 43.38 10.97 12.19
C TYR A 9 42.82 9.53 12.08
N ALA A 10 43.53 8.54 12.62
CA ALA A 10 43.08 7.14 12.59
C ALA A 10 41.78 6.94 13.39
N ALA A 11 41.67 7.56 14.58
CA ALA A 11 40.44 7.56 15.36
C ALA A 11 39.28 8.25 14.64
N ASN A 12 39.55 9.36 13.93
CA ASN A 12 38.52 10.05 13.14
C ASN A 12 38.04 9.22 11.94
N VAL A 13 38.93 8.44 11.30
CA VAL A 13 38.53 7.49 10.25
C VAL A 13 37.70 6.35 10.84
N ALA A 14 38.11 5.79 11.98
CA ALA A 14 37.35 4.75 12.68
C ALA A 14 35.94 5.25 13.08
N HIS A 15 35.84 6.47 13.61
CA HIS A 15 34.57 7.10 13.97
C HIS A 15 33.66 7.32 12.75
N ARG A 16 34.21 7.77 11.61
CA ARG A 16 33.43 7.91 10.36
C ARG A 16 32.90 6.56 9.87
N ASN A 17 33.72 5.51 9.92
CA ASN A 17 33.29 4.16 9.53
C ASN A 17 32.22 3.59 10.48
N LEU A 18 32.34 3.85 11.78
CA LEU A 18 31.33 3.49 12.77
C LEU A 18 30.01 4.22 12.50
N SER A 19 30.04 5.53 12.31
CA SER A 19 28.85 6.33 12.00
C SER A 19 28.13 5.85 10.73
N ASN A 20 28.88 5.48 9.69
CA ASN A 20 28.30 4.91 8.47
C ASN A 20 27.65 3.54 8.74
N SER A 21 28.30 2.70 9.56
CA SER A 21 27.79 1.37 9.92
C SER A 21 26.52 1.47 10.76
N ASP A 22 26.46 2.40 11.72
CA ASP A 22 25.28 2.66 12.55
C ASP A 22 24.11 3.17 11.70
N GLU A 23 24.37 4.04 10.71
CA GLU A 23 23.34 4.50 9.78
C GLU A 23 22.80 3.34 8.92
N MET A 24 23.67 2.48 8.40
CA MET A 24 23.27 1.29 7.63
C MET A 24 22.47 0.29 8.48
N ALA A 25 22.88 0.06 9.73
CA ALA A 25 22.17 -0.79 10.68
C ALA A 25 20.78 -0.23 10.99
N THR A 26 20.69 1.08 11.25
CA THR A 26 19.42 1.78 11.51
C THR A 26 18.46 1.66 10.32
N ARG A 27 18.96 1.85 9.09
CA ARG A 27 18.15 1.69 7.86
C ARG A 27 17.68 0.24 7.68
N SER A 28 18.52 -0.73 8.01
CA SER A 28 18.16 -2.15 7.92
C SER A 28 17.09 -2.52 8.94
N LEU A 29 17.22 -2.01 10.17
CA LEU A 29 16.21 -2.18 11.22
C LEU A 29 14.88 -1.53 10.82
N ALA A 30 14.90 -0.34 10.21
CA ALA A 30 13.68 0.31 9.73
C ALA A 30 12.95 -0.51 8.66
N LYS A 31 13.68 -1.09 7.69
CA LYS A 31 13.12 -1.99 6.67
C LYS A 31 12.57 -3.29 7.28
N LEU A 32 13.28 -3.86 8.26
CA LEU A 32 12.83 -5.05 8.96
C LEU A 32 11.54 -4.76 9.76
N SER A 33 11.50 -3.63 10.47
CA SER A 33 10.34 -3.23 11.27
C SER A 33 9.13 -2.84 10.43
N SER A 34 9.31 -2.26 9.25
CA SER A 34 8.21 -1.94 8.35
C SER A 34 7.73 -3.15 7.53
N GLY A 35 8.60 -4.16 7.37
CA GLY A 35 8.37 -5.27 6.44
C GLY A 35 8.41 -4.86 4.97
N THR A 36 8.80 -3.62 4.66
CA THR A 36 8.82 -3.08 3.30
C THR A 36 10.24 -2.81 2.83
N ARG A 37 10.52 -3.12 1.56
CA ARG A 37 11.83 -2.84 0.94
C ARG A 37 12.17 -1.34 0.93
N VAL A 38 11.15 -0.51 0.70
CA VAL A 38 11.24 0.95 0.63
C VAL A 38 10.43 1.52 1.79
N VAL A 39 11.10 2.23 2.69
CA VAL A 39 10.49 2.79 3.90
C VAL A 39 10.08 4.24 3.66
N SER A 40 10.84 4.98 2.84
CA SER A 40 10.58 6.37 2.52
C SER A 40 10.72 6.66 1.02
N ALA A 41 10.00 7.66 0.53
CA ALA A 41 10.17 8.21 -0.82
C ALA A 41 11.59 8.78 -1.07
N ARG A 42 12.35 9.04 0.01
CA ARG A 42 13.77 9.42 -0.07
C ARG A 42 14.66 8.26 -0.53
N ASP A 43 14.29 7.02 -0.22
CA ASP A 43 15.05 5.83 -0.60
C ASP A 43 14.80 5.46 -2.08
N ASP A 44 13.54 5.54 -2.53
CA ASP A 44 13.13 5.23 -3.90
C ASP A 44 11.75 5.85 -4.22
N ALA A 45 11.76 7.04 -4.81
CA ALA A 45 10.55 7.78 -5.14
C ALA A 45 9.70 7.09 -6.22
N ALA A 46 10.34 6.42 -7.19
CA ALA A 46 9.64 5.77 -8.30
C ALA A 46 8.85 4.54 -7.81
N SER A 47 9.50 3.68 -7.02
CA SER A 47 8.84 2.50 -6.43
C SER A 47 7.70 2.90 -5.50
N MET A 48 7.88 3.96 -4.69
CA MET A 48 6.82 4.47 -3.81
C MET A 48 5.64 5.03 -4.59
N ALA A 49 5.88 5.78 -5.67
CA ALA A 49 4.83 6.34 -6.51
C ALA A 49 4.02 5.24 -7.22
N ILE A 50 4.69 4.22 -7.76
CA ILE A 50 4.04 3.06 -8.38
C ILE A 50 3.25 2.29 -7.31
N GLY A 51 3.84 2.02 -6.15
CA GLY A 51 3.18 1.34 -5.04
C GLY A 51 1.93 2.07 -4.57
N ALA A 52 2.00 3.40 -4.41
CA ALA A 52 0.85 4.23 -4.05
C ALA A 52 -0.27 4.17 -5.11
N ARG A 53 0.08 4.23 -6.40
CA ARG A 53 -0.87 4.11 -7.51
C ARG A 53 -1.50 2.71 -7.59
N LEU A 54 -0.75 1.65 -7.29
CA LEU A 54 -1.29 0.30 -7.23
C LEU A 54 -2.23 0.15 -6.03
N ASN A 55 -1.83 0.67 -4.87
CA ASN A 55 -2.67 0.64 -3.67
C ASN A 55 -4.00 1.39 -3.89
N SER A 56 -3.96 2.56 -4.53
CA SER A 56 -5.20 3.29 -4.87
C SER A 56 -6.10 2.52 -5.82
N GLN A 57 -5.52 1.77 -6.77
CA GLN A 57 -6.30 0.91 -7.67
C GLN A 57 -6.92 -0.27 -6.92
N VAL A 58 -6.20 -0.89 -5.99
CA VAL A 58 -6.72 -1.99 -5.16
C VAL A 58 -7.91 -1.51 -4.33
N GLU A 59 -7.80 -0.37 -3.67
CA GLU A 59 -8.92 0.20 -2.90
C GLU A 59 -10.10 0.56 -3.81
N ALA A 60 -9.85 1.13 -4.99
CA ALA A 60 -10.91 1.39 -5.97
C ALA A 60 -11.62 0.10 -6.43
N LEU A 61 -10.86 -0.97 -6.70
CA LEU A 61 -11.42 -2.28 -7.08
C LEU A 61 -12.22 -2.91 -5.93
N LYS A 62 -11.77 -2.74 -4.69
CA LYS A 62 -12.49 -3.22 -3.50
C LYS A 62 -13.85 -2.56 -3.39
N THR A 63 -13.93 -1.23 -3.55
CA THR A 63 -15.21 -0.52 -3.59
C THR A 63 -16.05 -0.92 -4.80
N ALA A 64 -15.45 -1.08 -5.99
CA ALA A 64 -16.16 -1.55 -7.17
C ALA A 64 -16.80 -2.93 -6.94
N THR A 65 -16.11 -3.84 -6.26
CA THR A 65 -16.63 -5.17 -5.91
C THR A 65 -17.84 -5.09 -5.00
N VAL A 66 -17.80 -4.21 -3.99
CA VAL A 66 -18.95 -3.94 -3.11
C VAL A 66 -20.13 -3.39 -3.90
N ASN A 67 -19.89 -2.44 -4.80
CA ASN A 67 -20.92 -1.84 -5.65
C ASN A 67 -21.57 -2.88 -6.59
N VAL A 68 -20.77 -3.80 -7.16
CA VAL A 68 -21.30 -4.92 -7.98
C VAL A 68 -22.18 -5.84 -7.14
N GLY A 69 -21.77 -6.15 -5.90
CA GLY A 69 -22.60 -6.93 -4.97
C GLY A 69 -23.95 -6.25 -4.70
N GLN A 70 -23.95 -4.94 -4.46
CA GLN A 70 -25.18 -4.15 -4.28
C GLN A 70 -26.05 -4.12 -5.54
N ALA A 71 -25.44 -3.94 -6.72
CA ALA A 71 -26.16 -3.97 -7.99
C ALA A 71 -26.85 -5.32 -8.22
N ASN A 72 -26.18 -6.44 -7.91
CA ASN A 72 -26.78 -7.76 -7.96
C ASN A 72 -27.99 -7.90 -7.02
N SER A 73 -27.88 -7.42 -5.79
CA SER A 73 -29.02 -7.42 -4.86
C SER A 73 -30.20 -6.59 -5.39
N MET A 74 -29.92 -5.43 -6.00
CA MET A 74 -30.95 -4.60 -6.62
C MET A 74 -31.62 -5.30 -7.81
N LEU A 75 -30.84 -5.98 -8.65
CA LEU A 75 -31.37 -6.77 -9.76
C LEU A 75 -32.25 -7.93 -9.26
N GLN A 76 -31.85 -8.62 -8.18
CA GLN A 76 -32.68 -9.67 -7.57
C GLN A 76 -34.01 -9.14 -7.04
N ILE A 77 -34.00 -7.94 -6.43
CA ILE A 77 -35.23 -7.27 -5.99
C ILE A 77 -36.11 -6.91 -7.20
N ALA A 78 -35.50 -6.41 -8.27
CA ALA A 78 -36.21 -6.08 -9.51
C ALA A 78 -36.84 -7.33 -10.15
N ASP A 79 -36.11 -8.44 -10.26
CA ASP A 79 -36.60 -9.71 -10.79
C ASP A 79 -37.76 -10.26 -9.96
N GLY A 80 -37.65 -10.24 -8.62
CA GLY A 80 -38.74 -10.62 -7.73
C GLY A 80 -39.98 -9.74 -7.90
N GLY A 81 -39.79 -8.43 -8.02
CA GLY A 81 -40.88 -7.48 -8.29
C GLY A 81 -41.55 -7.73 -9.65
N LEU A 82 -40.78 -7.95 -10.71
CA LEU A 82 -41.30 -8.24 -12.04
C LEU A 82 -42.08 -9.56 -12.08
N ALA A 83 -41.65 -10.59 -11.34
CA ALA A 83 -42.39 -11.83 -11.20
C ALA A 83 -43.79 -11.58 -10.62
N THR A 84 -43.89 -10.78 -9.54
CA THR A 84 -45.20 -10.44 -8.96
C THR A 84 -46.10 -9.65 -9.92
N ILE A 85 -45.53 -8.74 -10.71
CA ILE A 85 -46.28 -7.99 -11.72
C ILE A 85 -46.79 -8.95 -12.80
N ASN A 86 -45.96 -9.90 -13.26
CA ASN A 86 -46.36 -10.89 -14.24
C ASN A 86 -47.54 -11.75 -13.75
N ASP A 87 -47.50 -12.18 -12.48
CA ASP A 87 -48.58 -12.95 -11.86
C ASP A 87 -49.90 -12.15 -11.81
N VAL A 88 -49.83 -10.85 -11.48
CA VAL A 88 -50.99 -9.95 -11.50
C VAL A 88 -51.57 -9.82 -12.91
N LEU A 89 -50.73 -9.56 -13.90
CA LEU A 89 -51.16 -9.41 -15.30
C LEU A 89 -51.77 -10.72 -15.84
N THR A 90 -51.20 -11.87 -15.51
CA THR A 90 -51.72 -13.18 -15.91
C THR A 90 -53.11 -13.42 -15.33
N ARG A 91 -53.32 -13.07 -14.05
CA ARG A 91 -54.63 -13.16 -13.38
C ARG A 91 -55.66 -12.16 -13.92
N MET A 92 -55.25 -10.99 -14.42
CA MET A 92 -56.17 -10.05 -15.07
C MET A 92 -56.63 -10.53 -16.46
N LYS A 93 -55.81 -11.36 -17.12
CA LYS A 93 -56.10 -11.91 -18.45
C LYS A 93 -57.11 -13.07 -18.39
N THR A 94 -57.10 -13.85 -17.31
CA THR A 94 -58.06 -14.93 -17.04
C THR A 94 -59.38 -14.39 -16.52
#